data_AF-A0A847VPD6-F1
#
_entry.id   AF-A0A847VPD6-F1
#
_cell.length_a   1.000
_cell.length_b   1.000
_cell.length_c   1.000
_cell.angle_alpha   90.00
_cell.angle_beta   90.00
_cell.angle_gamma   90.00
#
_symmetry.space_group_name_H-M   'P 1'
#
loop_
_entity.id
_entity.type
_entity.pdbx_description
1 polymer ?
#
loop_
_entity_poly.entity_id
_entity_poly.type
_entity_poly.pdbx_seq_one_letter_code
_entity_poly.pdbx_strand_id
1 'polypeptide(L)'
;MFSYRSILKQAWAIVWKHKYLWIFGLFASLAAAGGTMEYQFLTDSLSQGIIDSSYLNLVNILTLGNFFKLFSLGIANLFSQNIIFILNAITLLLLFLLLISLLVWLAITCQAALVDNVKKISTSKKKNITFSFRDGLTQGAKHFWPVLGLNILTKALVFLAFFIVSLPLLFLVGSNSYVFVIIYTILFTIFIPVAVSCSLVVKYAISYCILENYSLVKSIKSAWELFKKNWLISLEVALILFLISFLAGFIALAILFILFFPLFWVGLSFSITWLSIIILILGLIFVIAFGSMMTSFQITAWTNLYLQLKKNKLLAKLERIFKQN
;
A
#
# COMPACT_ATOMS: atom_id res chain seq x y z
N MET A 1 -26.06 11.20 -13.86
CA MET A 1 -25.09 10.12 -14.12
C MET A 1 -23.73 10.55 -13.56
N PHE A 2 -23.06 9.71 -12.75
CA PHE A 2 -21.74 10.07 -12.21
C PHE A 2 -20.64 9.82 -13.25
N SER A 3 -19.63 10.69 -13.26
CA SER A 3 -18.42 10.59 -14.08
C SER A 3 -17.21 10.31 -13.18
N TYR A 4 -16.17 9.64 -13.67
CA TYR A 4 -14.94 9.42 -12.91
C TYR A 4 -14.38 10.70 -12.28
N ARG A 5 -14.46 11.81 -13.03
CA ARG A 5 -14.08 13.14 -12.55
C ARG A 5 -14.82 13.54 -11.27
N SER A 6 -16.10 13.19 -11.15
CA SER A 6 -16.89 13.51 -9.96
C SER A 6 -16.47 12.70 -8.73
N ILE A 7 -16.10 11.42 -8.89
CA ILE A 7 -15.56 10.58 -7.81
C ILE A 7 -14.26 11.18 -7.29
N LEU A 8 -13.35 11.51 -8.21
CA LEU A 8 -12.02 12.03 -7.88
C LEU A 8 -12.10 13.44 -7.28
N LYS A 9 -12.93 14.31 -7.86
CA LYS A 9 -13.15 15.66 -7.32
C LYS A 9 -13.80 15.62 -5.94
N GLN A 10 -14.73 14.68 -5.72
CA GLN A 10 -15.33 14.47 -4.40
C GLN A 10 -14.29 13.93 -3.41
N ALA A 11 -13.47 12.96 -3.79
CA ALA A 11 -12.42 12.42 -2.94
C ALA A 11 -11.40 13.51 -2.55
N TRP A 12 -10.96 14.32 -3.52
CA TRP A 12 -10.08 15.46 -3.27
C TRP A 12 -10.71 16.49 -2.32
N ALA A 13 -11.97 16.84 -2.55
CA ALA A 13 -12.69 17.80 -1.71
C ALA A 13 -12.84 17.30 -0.26
N ILE A 14 -13.10 16.00 -0.07
CA ILE A 14 -13.18 15.40 1.28
C ILE A 14 -11.82 15.48 1.98
N VAL A 15 -10.74 15.04 1.31
CA VAL A 15 -9.39 15.01 1.89
C VAL A 15 -8.89 16.42 2.22
N TRP A 16 -9.16 17.41 1.35
CA TRP A 16 -8.69 18.77 1.57
C TRP A 16 -9.47 19.50 2.67
N LYS A 17 -10.80 19.31 2.73
CA LYS A 17 -11.64 19.93 3.76
C LYS A 17 -11.46 19.30 5.13
N HIS A 18 -11.17 18.01 5.19
CA HIS A 18 -11.05 17.24 6.43
C HIS A 18 -9.60 16.82 6.69
N LYS A 19 -8.73 17.78 7.00
CA LYS A 19 -7.28 17.54 7.23
C LYS A 19 -6.97 16.53 8.34
N TYR A 20 -7.88 16.29 9.29
CA TYR A 20 -7.71 15.24 10.29
C TYR A 20 -7.63 13.83 9.66
N LEU A 21 -8.18 13.64 8.46
CA LEU A 21 -8.05 12.39 7.70
C LEU A 21 -6.59 12.09 7.36
N TRP A 22 -5.73 13.10 7.27
CA TRP A 22 -4.31 12.93 6.97
C TRP A 22 -3.62 12.16 8.09
N ILE A 23 -3.97 12.38 9.36
CA ILE A 23 -3.41 11.61 10.47
C ILE A 23 -3.76 10.12 10.29
N PHE A 24 -5.01 9.81 9.95
CA PHE A 24 -5.39 8.44 9.62
C PHE A 24 -4.68 7.93 8.36
N GLY A 25 -4.49 8.77 7.35
CA GLY A 25 -3.77 8.45 6.12
C GLY A 25 -2.30 8.15 6.35
N LEU A 26 -1.65 8.82 7.30
CA LEU A 26 -0.26 8.59 7.69
C LEU A 26 -0.14 7.17 8.23
N PHE A 27 -0.95 6.79 9.22
CA PHE A 27 -0.87 5.45 9.78
C PHE A 27 -1.38 4.38 8.81
N ALA A 28 -2.45 4.64 8.06
CA ALA A 28 -2.91 3.74 7.01
C ALA A 28 -1.85 3.56 5.91
N SER A 29 -0.99 4.55 5.70
CA SER A 29 0.15 4.42 4.79
C SER A 29 1.11 3.35 5.27
N LEU A 30 1.30 3.09 6.56
CA LEU A 30 2.15 1.97 7.03
C LEU A 30 1.55 0.60 6.66
N ALA A 31 0.22 0.47 6.66
CA ALA A 31 -0.45 -0.76 6.21
C ALA A 31 -0.23 -0.97 4.69
N ALA A 32 -0.37 0.12 3.91
CA ALA A 32 -0.18 0.14 2.46
C ALA A 32 1.30 0.10 2.01
N ALA A 33 2.21 0.71 2.78
CA ALA A 33 3.63 0.85 2.52
C ALA A 33 4.43 -0.43 2.75
N GLY A 34 3.77 -1.51 3.20
CA GLY A 34 4.31 -2.86 3.00
C GLY A 34 4.50 -3.23 1.51
N GLY A 35 4.07 -2.38 0.57
CA GLY A 35 4.41 -2.44 -0.86
C GLY A 35 5.75 -1.78 -1.24
N THR A 36 6.56 -1.26 -0.30
CA THR A 36 7.93 -0.78 -0.64
C THR A 36 8.80 -1.89 -1.21
N MET A 37 8.58 -3.15 -0.83
CA MET A 37 9.18 -4.30 -1.51
C MET A 37 8.80 -4.33 -3.00
N GLU A 38 7.53 -4.08 -3.36
CA GLU A 38 7.05 -4.07 -4.75
C GLU A 38 7.74 -2.99 -5.60
N TYR A 39 7.97 -1.81 -5.03
CA TYR A 39 8.70 -0.74 -5.71
C TYR A 39 10.19 -1.03 -5.81
N GLN A 40 10.80 -1.61 -4.77
CA GLN A 40 12.19 -2.04 -4.79
C GLN A 40 12.43 -3.11 -5.87
N PHE A 41 11.50 -4.06 -6.03
CA PHE A 41 11.55 -5.05 -7.11
C PHE A 41 11.54 -4.39 -8.50
N LEU A 42 10.72 -3.36 -8.72
CA LEU A 42 10.69 -2.64 -10.00
C LEU A 42 11.96 -1.82 -10.25
N THR A 43 12.53 -1.18 -9.22
CA THR A 43 13.75 -0.37 -9.36
C THR A 43 15.00 -1.24 -9.59
N ASP A 44 15.07 -2.40 -8.94
CA ASP A 44 16.17 -3.35 -9.13
C ASP A 44 16.07 -4.00 -10.53
N SER A 45 14.84 -4.24 -11.02
CA SER A 45 14.59 -4.76 -12.36
C SER A 45 14.94 -3.79 -13.49
N LEU A 46 14.70 -2.50 -13.28
CA LEU A 46 15.01 -1.45 -14.26
C LEU A 46 16.51 -1.12 -14.30
N SER A 47 17.25 -1.33 -13.20
CA SER A 47 18.66 -0.98 -13.10
C SER A 47 19.62 -2.09 -13.54
N GLN A 48 19.26 -3.36 -13.35
CA GLN A 48 20.15 -4.51 -13.65
C GLN A 48 19.63 -5.42 -14.78
N GLY A 49 18.49 -5.10 -15.39
CA GLY A 49 17.85 -5.97 -16.38
C GLY A 49 16.91 -6.99 -15.72
N ILE A 50 15.82 -7.31 -16.41
CA ILE A 50 14.67 -8.05 -15.85
C ILE A 50 15.05 -9.48 -15.42
N ILE A 51 16.01 -10.10 -16.12
CA ILE A 51 16.42 -11.49 -15.87
C ILE A 51 17.37 -11.58 -14.68
N ASP A 52 18.39 -10.70 -14.63
CA ASP A 52 19.41 -10.70 -13.56
C ASP A 52 18.81 -10.29 -12.22
N SER A 53 17.94 -9.28 -12.21
CA SER A 53 17.19 -8.84 -11.02
C SER A 53 16.27 -9.93 -10.46
N SER A 54 15.54 -10.62 -11.32
CA SER A 54 14.62 -11.69 -10.90
C SER A 54 15.37 -12.91 -10.37
N TYR A 55 16.58 -13.18 -10.88
CA TYR A 55 17.49 -14.19 -10.35
C TYR A 55 18.05 -13.80 -8.96
N LEU A 56 18.58 -12.59 -8.80
CA LEU A 56 19.05 -12.08 -7.51
C LEU A 56 17.95 -12.10 -6.44
N ASN A 57 16.71 -11.83 -6.83
CA ASN A 57 15.55 -11.91 -5.93
C ASN A 57 15.22 -13.33 -5.50
N LEU A 58 15.34 -14.31 -6.40
CA LEU A 58 15.22 -15.72 -6.04
C LEU A 58 16.33 -16.17 -5.12
N VAL A 59 17.57 -15.76 -5.39
CA VAL A 59 18.71 -16.01 -4.49
C VAL A 59 18.43 -15.38 -3.14
N ASN A 60 17.95 -14.15 -3.06
CA ASN A 60 17.58 -13.49 -1.80
C ASN A 60 16.47 -14.24 -1.05
N ILE A 61 15.44 -14.71 -1.76
CA ILE A 61 14.34 -15.51 -1.17
C ILE A 61 14.87 -16.88 -0.70
N LEU A 62 15.72 -17.55 -1.47
CA LEU A 62 16.32 -18.82 -1.07
C LEU A 62 17.34 -18.65 0.06
N THR A 63 17.99 -17.48 0.14
CA THR A 63 18.81 -17.06 1.27
C THR A 63 17.98 -16.66 2.50
N LEU A 64 16.64 -16.82 2.50
CA LEU A 64 15.93 -16.96 3.79
C LEU A 64 16.57 -18.05 4.64
N GLY A 65 17.12 -19.11 4.04
CA GLY A 65 17.93 -20.08 4.76
C GLY A 65 19.14 -19.45 5.47
N ASN A 66 19.75 -18.43 4.87
CA ASN A 66 20.84 -17.66 5.46
C ASN A 66 20.34 -16.70 6.54
N PHE A 67 19.16 -16.07 6.36
CA PHE A 67 18.50 -15.31 7.43
C PHE A 67 18.19 -16.20 8.63
N PHE A 68 17.55 -17.36 8.43
CA PHE A 68 17.25 -18.31 9.51
C PHE A 68 18.52 -18.85 10.15
N LYS A 69 19.57 -19.11 9.38
CA LYS A 69 20.88 -19.52 9.89
C LYS A 69 21.53 -18.42 10.73
N LEU A 70 21.59 -17.17 10.24
CA LEU A 70 22.13 -16.03 10.98
C LEU A 70 21.28 -15.70 12.21
N PHE A 71 19.96 -15.84 12.12
CA PHE A 71 19.03 -15.68 13.23
C PHE A 71 19.25 -16.76 14.29
N SER A 72 19.35 -18.03 13.89
CA SER A 72 19.64 -19.14 14.81
C SER A 72 21.03 -19.03 15.43
N LEU A 73 22.04 -18.60 14.65
CA LEU A 73 23.39 -18.32 15.15
C LEU A 73 23.39 -17.13 16.10
N GLY A 74 22.62 -16.08 15.80
CA GLY A 74 22.41 -14.93 16.67
C GLY A 74 21.79 -15.37 18.00
N ILE A 75 20.73 -16.18 17.96
CA ILE A 75 20.11 -16.76 19.16
C ILE A 75 21.11 -17.60 19.95
N ALA A 76 21.83 -18.51 19.29
CA ALA A 76 22.83 -19.35 19.94
C ALA A 76 23.92 -18.51 20.62
N ASN A 77 24.40 -17.46 19.92
CA ASN A 77 25.38 -16.51 20.46
C ASN A 77 24.79 -15.64 21.58
N LEU A 78 23.49 -15.37 21.62
CA LEU A 78 22.87 -14.68 22.77
C LEU A 78 22.96 -15.57 24.01
N PHE A 79 22.66 -16.87 23.89
CA PHE A 79 22.69 -17.81 25.01
C PHE A 79 24.11 -18.15 25.51
N SER A 80 25.15 -17.82 24.76
CA SER A 80 26.55 -17.96 25.21
C SER A 80 27.08 -16.73 25.96
N GLN A 81 26.28 -15.66 26.12
CA GLN A 81 26.68 -14.42 26.79
C GLN A 81 26.28 -14.40 28.26
N ASN A 82 26.76 -13.39 28.98
CA ASN A 82 26.39 -13.13 30.37
C ASN A 82 24.86 -12.95 30.54
N ILE A 83 24.32 -13.40 31.67
CA ILE A 83 22.88 -13.35 31.97
C ILE A 83 22.28 -11.92 31.84
N ILE A 84 23.04 -10.89 32.20
CA ILE A 84 22.63 -9.49 32.09
C ILE A 84 22.44 -9.08 30.63
N PHE A 85 23.30 -9.55 29.72
CA PHE A 85 23.19 -9.26 28.29
C PHE A 85 21.96 -9.95 27.69
N ILE A 86 21.71 -11.21 28.08
CA ILE A 86 20.51 -11.96 27.66
C ILE A 86 19.23 -11.23 28.08
N LEU A 87 19.15 -10.78 29.34
CA LEU A 87 18.00 -10.03 29.84
C LEU A 87 17.80 -8.71 29.07
N ASN A 88 18.87 -7.97 28.79
CA ASN A 88 18.80 -6.74 27.98
C ASN A 88 18.37 -7.01 26.53
N ALA A 89 18.85 -8.09 25.91
CA ALA A 89 18.45 -8.46 24.56
C ALA A 89 16.97 -8.86 24.50
N ILE A 90 16.49 -9.62 25.48
CA ILE A 90 15.07 -10.02 25.57
C ILE A 90 14.18 -8.80 25.82
N THR A 91 14.56 -7.87 26.71
CA THR A 91 13.78 -6.66 26.95
C THR A 91 13.70 -5.76 25.72
N LEU A 92 14.82 -5.57 25.01
CA LEU A 92 14.83 -4.86 23.72
C LEU A 92 13.96 -5.54 22.67
N LEU A 93 14.02 -6.87 22.57
CA LEU A 93 13.19 -7.65 21.64
C LEU A 93 11.70 -7.50 21.97
N LEU A 94 11.32 -7.58 23.24
CA LEU A 94 9.94 -7.38 23.68
C LEU A 94 9.45 -5.96 23.39
N LEU A 95 10.28 -4.94 23.65
CA LEU A 95 9.95 -3.54 23.37
C LEU A 95 9.78 -3.32 21.86
N PHE A 96 10.65 -3.91 21.04
CA PHE A 96 10.56 -3.88 19.59
C PHE A 96 9.29 -4.57 19.06
N LEU A 97 8.97 -5.77 19.55
CA LEU A 97 7.73 -6.48 19.20
C LEU A 97 6.48 -5.70 19.61
N LEU A 98 6.49 -5.09 20.80
CA LEU A 98 5.40 -4.24 21.28
C LEU A 98 5.22 -3.03 20.36
N LEU A 99 6.31 -2.36 19.98
CA LEU A 99 6.27 -1.21 19.09
C LEU A 99 5.71 -1.60 17.70
N ILE A 100 6.17 -2.71 17.12
CA ILE A 100 5.65 -3.22 15.84
C ILE A 100 4.16 -3.54 15.96
N SER A 101 3.76 -4.27 16.99
CA SER A 101 2.36 -4.64 17.20
C SER A 101 1.48 -3.39 17.33
N LEU A 102 1.95 -2.37 18.04
CA LEU A 102 1.26 -1.09 18.18
C LEU A 102 1.14 -0.38 16.83
N LEU A 103 2.22 -0.31 16.05
CA LEU A 103 2.21 0.31 14.72
C LEU A 103 1.28 -0.42 13.75
N VAL A 104 1.29 -1.75 13.74
CA VAL A 104 0.38 -2.57 12.92
C VAL A 104 -1.07 -2.34 13.34
N TRP A 105 -1.33 -2.35 14.66
CA TRP A 105 -2.66 -2.05 15.19
C TRP A 105 -3.13 -0.66 14.75
N LEU A 106 -2.30 0.35 14.92
CA LEU A 106 -2.61 1.74 14.56
C LEU A 106 -2.82 1.89 13.04
N ALA A 107 -2.00 1.23 12.23
CA ALA A 107 -2.08 1.30 10.77
C ALA A 107 -3.40 0.75 10.24
N ILE A 108 -3.79 -0.44 10.71
CA ILE A 108 -5.01 -1.12 10.29
C ILE A 108 -6.25 -0.40 10.83
N THR A 109 -6.23 0.04 12.09
CA THR A 109 -7.38 0.78 12.67
C THR A 109 -7.59 2.12 11.99
N CYS A 110 -6.53 2.85 11.64
CA CYS A 110 -6.63 4.09 10.87
C CYS A 110 -7.15 3.89 9.45
N GLN A 111 -6.74 2.80 8.77
CA GLN A 111 -7.30 2.44 7.46
C GLN A 111 -8.80 2.18 7.56
N ALA A 112 -9.23 1.45 8.60
CA ALA A 112 -10.64 1.17 8.82
C ALA A 112 -11.45 2.44 9.17
N ALA A 113 -10.90 3.29 10.02
CA ALA A 113 -11.48 4.58 10.41
C ALA A 113 -11.67 5.52 9.21
N LEU A 114 -10.72 5.54 8.27
CA LEU A 114 -10.82 6.31 7.03
C LEU A 114 -12.04 5.90 6.21
N VAL A 115 -12.20 4.60 5.95
CA VAL A 115 -13.31 4.08 5.14
C VAL A 115 -14.66 4.41 5.79
N ASP A 116 -14.80 4.24 7.10
CA ASP A 116 -16.01 4.58 7.83
C ASP A 116 -16.32 6.08 7.81
N ASN A 117 -15.33 6.92 8.12
CA ASN A 117 -15.50 8.39 8.11
C ASN A 117 -15.85 8.90 6.72
N VAL A 118 -15.25 8.35 5.66
CA VAL A 118 -15.56 8.71 4.27
C VAL A 118 -17.00 8.38 3.92
N LYS A 119 -17.53 7.20 4.34
CA LYS A 119 -18.95 6.87 4.16
C LYS A 119 -19.83 7.91 4.84
N LYS A 120 -19.57 8.20 6.12
CA LYS A 120 -20.36 9.17 6.91
C LYS A 120 -20.36 10.57 6.29
N ILE A 121 -19.20 11.07 5.84
CA ILE A 121 -19.06 12.36 5.16
C ILE A 121 -19.83 12.35 3.83
N SER A 122 -19.74 11.27 3.06
CA SER A 122 -20.35 11.18 1.73
C SER A 122 -21.87 10.98 1.76
N THR A 123 -22.42 10.42 2.84
CA THR A 123 -23.88 10.25 3.02
C THR A 123 -24.54 11.39 3.78
N SER A 124 -23.76 12.20 4.51
CA SER A 124 -24.30 13.30 5.30
C SER A 124 -24.73 14.48 4.43
N LYS A 125 -25.85 15.12 4.82
CA LYS A 125 -26.28 16.41 4.28
C LYS A 125 -25.46 17.59 4.82
N LYS A 126 -24.78 17.44 5.97
CA LYS A 126 -23.96 18.49 6.60
C LYS A 126 -22.57 18.54 5.96
N LYS A 127 -22.18 19.71 5.44
CA LYS A 127 -20.92 19.92 4.72
C LYS A 127 -19.64 19.83 5.58
N ASN A 128 -19.72 20.05 6.89
CA ASN A 128 -18.56 20.11 7.80
C ASN A 128 -18.77 19.21 9.02
N ILE A 129 -18.67 17.89 8.84
CA ILE A 129 -18.59 16.97 9.97
C ILE A 129 -17.13 16.70 10.28
N THR A 130 -16.71 17.02 11.50
CA THR A 130 -15.46 16.57 12.08
C THR A 130 -15.78 15.43 13.05
N PHE A 131 -15.01 14.35 12.97
CA PHE A 131 -15.06 13.28 13.95
C PHE A 131 -13.86 13.42 14.88
N SER A 132 -14.05 13.11 16.16
CA SER A 132 -12.92 13.00 17.08
C SER A 132 -11.99 11.89 16.62
N PHE A 133 -10.68 12.10 16.73
CA PHE A 133 -9.69 11.08 16.40
C PHE A 133 -9.93 9.79 17.21
N ARG A 134 -10.34 9.94 18.48
CA ARG A 134 -10.69 8.82 19.37
C ARG A 134 -11.89 8.02 18.84
N ASP A 135 -12.94 8.69 18.38
CA ASP A 135 -14.14 8.03 17.86
C ASP A 135 -13.83 7.27 16.56
N GLY A 136 -12.97 7.85 15.71
CA GLY A 136 -12.48 7.17 14.51
C GLY A 136 -11.70 5.90 14.85
N LEU A 137 -10.77 5.98 15.80
CA LEU A 137 -9.99 4.82 16.25
C LEU A 137 -10.84 3.73 16.90
N THR A 138 -11.79 4.09 17.77
CA THR A 138 -12.67 3.09 18.42
C THR A 138 -13.55 2.38 17.41
N GLN A 139 -14.07 3.10 16.42
CA GLN A 139 -14.85 2.49 15.35
C GLN A 139 -13.99 1.65 14.40
N GLY A 140 -12.79 2.11 14.06
CA GLY A 140 -11.83 1.35 13.24
C GLY A 140 -11.34 0.07 13.92
N ALA A 141 -11.12 0.11 15.23
CA ALA A 141 -10.65 -1.03 16.04
C ALA A 141 -11.60 -2.24 16.00
N LYS A 142 -12.92 -2.01 15.87
CA LYS A 142 -13.93 -3.08 15.74
C LYS A 142 -13.67 -3.97 14.51
N HIS A 143 -13.03 -3.43 13.49
CA HIS A 143 -12.74 -4.13 12.23
C HIS A 143 -11.28 -4.53 12.08
N PHE A 144 -10.48 -4.46 13.15
CA PHE A 144 -9.04 -4.72 13.10
C PHE A 144 -8.71 -6.09 12.50
N TRP A 145 -9.25 -7.18 13.06
CA TRP A 145 -8.92 -8.54 12.63
C TRP A 145 -9.28 -8.83 11.17
N PRO A 146 -10.50 -8.51 10.71
CA PRO A 146 -10.81 -8.70 9.30
C PRO A 146 -9.95 -7.85 8.36
N VAL A 147 -9.70 -6.58 8.68
CA VAL A 147 -8.92 -5.70 7.80
C VAL A 147 -7.44 -6.12 7.78
N LEU A 148 -6.90 -6.57 8.92
CA LEU A 148 -5.57 -7.18 8.99
C LEU A 148 -5.49 -8.45 8.14
N GLY A 149 -6.46 -9.36 8.27
CA GLY A 149 -6.52 -10.59 7.49
C GLY A 149 -6.57 -10.34 5.98
N LEU A 150 -7.33 -9.33 5.54
CA LEU A 150 -7.41 -8.92 4.13
C LEU A 150 -6.07 -8.34 3.60
N ASN A 151 -5.40 -7.50 4.40
CA ASN A 151 -4.10 -6.95 4.02
C ASN A 151 -3.02 -8.04 3.95
N ILE A 152 -2.98 -8.96 4.93
CA ILE A 152 -2.06 -10.11 4.92
C ILE A 152 -2.35 -11.01 3.73
N LEU A 153 -3.63 -11.32 3.46
CA LEU A 153 -4.02 -12.16 2.33
C LEU A 153 -3.56 -11.58 1.00
N THR A 154 -3.71 -10.26 0.80
CA THR A 154 -3.24 -9.61 -0.43
C THR A 154 -1.73 -9.73 -0.59
N LYS A 155 -0.98 -9.42 0.46
CA LYS A 155 0.49 -9.50 0.44
C LYS A 155 0.96 -10.94 0.22
N ALA A 156 0.33 -11.91 0.87
CA ALA A 156 0.61 -13.33 0.67
C ALA A 156 0.32 -13.78 -0.77
N LEU A 157 -0.79 -13.34 -1.37
CA LEU A 157 -1.14 -13.70 -2.74
C LEU A 157 -0.20 -13.06 -3.78
N VAL A 158 0.19 -11.80 -3.58
CA VAL A 158 1.18 -11.12 -4.43
C VAL A 158 2.55 -11.81 -4.30
N PHE A 159 3.00 -12.07 -3.07
CA PHE A 159 4.25 -12.78 -2.82
C PHE A 159 4.26 -14.18 -3.46
N LEU A 160 3.17 -14.94 -3.30
CA LEU A 160 3.03 -16.27 -3.90
C LEU A 160 3.03 -16.19 -5.43
N ALA A 161 2.34 -15.22 -6.03
CA ALA A 161 2.38 -15.00 -7.47
C ALA A 161 3.81 -14.72 -7.97
N PHE A 162 4.55 -13.83 -7.30
CA PHE A 162 5.94 -13.55 -7.64
C PHE A 162 6.86 -14.76 -7.46
N PHE A 163 6.68 -15.53 -6.39
CA PHE A 163 7.43 -16.75 -6.15
C PHE A 163 7.23 -17.79 -7.27
N ILE A 164 5.98 -18.02 -7.69
CA ILE A 164 5.69 -18.95 -8.80
C ILE A 164 6.28 -18.45 -10.11
N VAL A 165 6.12 -17.16 -10.41
CA VAL A 165 6.64 -16.56 -11.66
C VAL A 165 8.15 -16.61 -11.72
N SER A 166 8.84 -16.53 -10.57
CA SER A 166 10.30 -16.54 -10.56
C SER A 166 10.90 -17.95 -10.68
N LEU A 167 10.23 -19.01 -10.21
CA LEU A 167 10.74 -20.40 -10.24
C LEU A 167 11.43 -20.84 -11.56
N PRO A 168 10.89 -20.58 -12.78
CA PRO A 168 11.54 -20.97 -14.03
C PRO A 168 12.95 -20.40 -14.22
N LEU A 169 13.26 -19.27 -13.57
CA LEU A 169 14.56 -18.61 -13.67
C LEU A 169 15.67 -19.41 -13.00
N LEU A 170 15.37 -20.18 -11.94
CA LEU A 170 16.34 -21.09 -11.31
C LEU A 170 16.86 -22.11 -12.31
N PHE A 171 15.95 -22.66 -13.11
CA PHE A 171 16.29 -23.66 -14.12
C PHE A 171 16.92 -23.03 -15.36
N LEU A 172 16.60 -21.76 -15.66
CA LEU A 172 17.21 -21.01 -16.77
C LEU A 172 18.71 -20.85 -16.57
N VAL A 173 19.15 -20.50 -15.36
CA VAL A 173 20.60 -20.36 -15.03
C VAL A 173 21.35 -21.69 -15.11
N GLY A 174 20.71 -22.81 -14.75
CA GLY A 174 21.35 -24.13 -14.79
C GLY A 174 21.35 -24.81 -16.15
N SER A 175 20.48 -24.42 -17.09
CA SER A 175 20.26 -25.16 -18.34
C SER A 175 20.35 -24.35 -19.63
N ASN A 176 20.37 -23.00 -19.58
CA ASN A 176 20.36 -22.11 -20.74
C ASN A 176 19.30 -22.46 -21.82
N SER A 177 18.16 -23.04 -21.42
CA SER A 177 17.11 -23.47 -22.34
C SER A 177 16.09 -22.37 -22.63
N TYR A 178 15.83 -22.13 -23.92
CA TYR A 178 14.77 -21.23 -24.40
C TYR A 178 13.36 -21.63 -23.91
N VAL A 179 13.15 -22.90 -23.51
CA VAL A 179 11.88 -23.37 -22.97
C VAL A 179 11.52 -22.64 -21.68
N PHE A 180 12.49 -22.40 -20.79
CA PHE A 180 12.24 -21.69 -19.52
C PHE A 180 11.96 -20.20 -19.72
N VAL A 181 12.51 -19.60 -20.78
CA VAL A 181 12.16 -18.23 -21.18
C VAL A 181 10.68 -18.16 -21.56
N ILE A 182 10.22 -19.08 -22.40
CA ILE A 182 8.81 -19.13 -22.85
C ILE A 182 7.87 -19.38 -21.65
N ILE A 183 8.20 -20.33 -20.78
CA ILE A 183 7.43 -20.61 -19.56
C ILE A 183 7.36 -19.38 -18.66
N TYR A 184 8.50 -18.72 -18.42
CA TYR A 184 8.57 -17.49 -17.63
C TYR A 184 7.67 -16.40 -18.23
N THR A 185 7.76 -16.14 -19.54
CA THR A 185 6.94 -15.12 -20.21
C THR A 185 5.45 -15.42 -20.07
N ILE A 186 5.02 -16.68 -20.27
CA ILE A 186 3.61 -17.08 -20.13
C ILE A 186 3.13 -16.88 -18.68
N LEU A 187 3.90 -17.34 -17.69
CA LEU A 187 3.54 -17.17 -16.28
C LEU A 187 3.46 -15.70 -15.90
N PHE A 188 4.43 -14.89 -16.30
CA PHE A 188 4.46 -13.46 -16.05
C PHE A 188 3.22 -12.75 -16.62
N THR A 189 2.87 -13.04 -17.88
CA THR A 189 1.69 -12.47 -18.55
C THR A 189 0.37 -12.84 -17.85
N ILE A 190 0.26 -14.02 -17.25
CA ILE A 190 -0.96 -14.48 -16.57
C ILE A 190 -1.03 -13.99 -15.12
N PHE A 191 0.05 -14.14 -14.36
CA PHE A 191 0.04 -13.89 -12.91
C PHE A 191 0.01 -12.41 -12.55
N ILE A 192 0.54 -11.50 -13.38
CA ILE A 192 0.45 -10.07 -13.12
C ILE A 192 -1.00 -9.57 -13.14
N PRO A 193 -1.81 -9.80 -14.20
CA PRO A 193 -3.22 -9.45 -14.19
C PRO A 193 -4.00 -10.08 -13.03
N VAL A 194 -3.67 -11.32 -12.65
CA VAL A 194 -4.31 -12.00 -11.52
C VAL A 194 -3.96 -11.31 -10.19
N ALA A 195 -2.68 -10.99 -9.96
CA ALA A 195 -2.23 -10.28 -8.77
C ALA A 195 -2.87 -8.89 -8.67
N VAL A 196 -2.90 -8.14 -9.78
CA VAL A 196 -3.57 -6.84 -9.85
C VAL A 196 -5.06 -6.99 -9.55
N SER A 197 -5.75 -7.95 -10.17
CA SER A 197 -7.19 -8.19 -9.93
C SER A 197 -7.46 -8.53 -8.47
N CYS A 198 -6.64 -9.39 -7.87
CA CYS A 198 -6.75 -9.72 -6.44
C CYS A 198 -6.57 -8.49 -5.55
N SER A 199 -5.59 -7.63 -5.85
CA SER A 199 -5.37 -6.38 -5.11
C SER A 199 -6.60 -5.45 -5.15
N LEU A 200 -7.30 -5.40 -6.30
CA LEU A 200 -8.51 -4.60 -6.46
C LEU A 200 -9.69 -5.21 -5.69
N VAL A 201 -9.83 -6.54 -5.72
CA VAL A 201 -10.86 -7.25 -4.97
C VAL A 201 -10.71 -6.98 -3.47
N VAL A 202 -9.49 -6.97 -2.94
CA VAL A 202 -9.29 -6.70 -1.51
C VAL A 202 -9.69 -5.26 -1.13
N LYS A 203 -9.46 -4.26 -1.98
CA LYS A 203 -9.94 -2.88 -1.72
C LYS A 203 -11.46 -2.84 -1.52
N TYR A 204 -12.21 -3.62 -2.31
CA TYR A 204 -13.65 -3.79 -2.10
C TYR A 204 -13.99 -4.63 -0.87
N ALA A 205 -13.23 -5.71 -0.60
CA ALA A 205 -13.47 -6.55 0.56
C ALA A 205 -13.32 -5.77 1.87
N ILE A 206 -12.33 -4.86 1.95
CA ILE A 206 -12.15 -3.95 3.08
C ILE A 206 -13.39 -3.05 3.24
N SER A 207 -13.90 -2.50 2.13
CA SER A 207 -15.12 -1.69 2.13
C SER A 207 -16.36 -2.48 2.58
N TYR A 208 -16.53 -3.72 2.12
CA TYR A 208 -17.62 -4.60 2.57
C TYR A 208 -17.51 -4.92 4.06
N CYS A 209 -16.31 -5.25 4.53
CA CYS A 209 -16.09 -5.60 5.92
C CYS A 209 -16.46 -4.45 6.87
N ILE A 210 -16.02 -3.23 6.55
CA ILE A 210 -16.21 -2.07 7.44
C ILE A 210 -17.61 -1.51 7.29
N LEU A 211 -18.10 -1.36 6.06
CA LEU A 211 -19.34 -0.62 5.82
C LEU A 211 -20.59 -1.47 5.99
N GLU A 212 -20.46 -2.80 5.93
CA GLU A 212 -21.58 -3.77 6.03
C GLU A 212 -21.39 -4.80 7.15
N ASN A 213 -20.30 -4.70 7.93
CA ASN A 213 -19.97 -5.64 9.02
C ASN A 213 -19.88 -7.11 8.56
N TYR A 214 -19.45 -7.36 7.32
CA TYR A 214 -19.31 -8.72 6.80
C TYR A 214 -18.07 -9.41 7.39
N SER A 215 -18.15 -10.73 7.56
CA SER A 215 -16.98 -11.56 7.90
C SER A 215 -15.96 -11.56 6.77
N LEU A 216 -14.72 -11.96 7.06
CA LEU A 216 -13.62 -12.04 6.09
C LEU A 216 -14.02 -12.74 4.78
N VAL A 217 -14.50 -13.98 4.89
CA VAL A 217 -14.86 -14.82 3.73
C VAL A 217 -16.02 -14.22 2.95
N LYS A 218 -17.06 -13.76 3.65
CA LYS A 218 -18.24 -13.14 3.02
C LYS A 218 -17.87 -11.85 2.29
N SER A 219 -16.95 -11.07 2.86
CA SER A 219 -16.44 -9.83 2.25
C SER A 219 -15.67 -10.10 0.96
N ILE A 220 -14.80 -11.12 0.95
CA ILE A 220 -14.05 -11.52 -0.25
C ILE A 220 -15.01 -12.01 -1.34
N LYS A 221 -15.97 -12.87 -0.99
CA LYS A 221 -16.95 -13.39 -1.96
C LYS A 221 -17.75 -12.25 -2.60
N SER A 222 -18.28 -11.34 -1.78
CA SER A 222 -19.06 -10.18 -2.25
C SER A 222 -18.21 -9.21 -3.08
N ALA A 223 -16.95 -9.01 -2.68
CA ALA A 223 -16.01 -8.19 -3.42
C ALA A 223 -15.65 -8.79 -4.79
N TRP A 224 -15.50 -10.11 -4.87
CA TRP A 224 -15.27 -10.83 -6.12
C TRP A 224 -16.46 -10.69 -7.08
N GLU A 225 -17.68 -10.82 -6.58
CA GLU A 225 -18.90 -10.62 -7.36
C GLU A 225 -19.02 -9.16 -7.86
N LEU A 226 -18.75 -8.18 -7.00
CA LEU A 226 -18.77 -6.76 -7.37
C LEU A 226 -17.69 -6.43 -8.41
N PHE A 227 -16.48 -6.97 -8.24
CA PHE A 227 -15.38 -6.81 -9.19
C PHE A 227 -15.70 -7.44 -10.54
N LYS A 228 -16.14 -8.71 -10.59
CA LYS A 228 -16.50 -9.37 -11.85
C LYS A 228 -17.54 -8.59 -12.65
N LYS A 229 -18.56 -8.04 -11.99
CA LYS A 229 -19.60 -7.23 -12.63
C LYS A 229 -19.07 -5.89 -13.17
N ASN A 230 -18.03 -5.32 -12.57
CA ASN A 230 -17.54 -3.97 -12.86
C ASN A 230 -16.01 -3.93 -13.06
N TRP A 231 -15.43 -4.97 -13.64
CA TRP A 231 -13.98 -5.16 -13.68
C TRP A 231 -13.31 -4.03 -14.47
N LEU A 232 -13.94 -3.62 -15.58
CA LEU A 232 -13.44 -2.56 -16.45
C LEU A 232 -13.46 -1.19 -15.75
N ILE A 233 -14.54 -0.87 -15.03
CA ILE A 233 -14.64 0.35 -14.22
C ILE A 233 -13.55 0.36 -13.14
N SER A 234 -13.35 -0.79 -12.48
CA SER A 234 -12.35 -0.95 -11.43
C SER A 234 -10.93 -0.73 -11.96
N LEU A 235 -10.63 -1.28 -13.14
CA LEU A 235 -9.34 -1.15 -13.80
C LEU A 235 -9.11 0.29 -14.30
N GLU A 236 -10.10 0.91 -14.95
CA GLU A 236 -10.02 2.31 -15.39
C GLU A 236 -9.71 3.25 -14.20
N VAL A 237 -10.40 3.09 -13.06
CA VAL A 237 -10.11 3.91 -11.87
C VAL A 237 -8.79 3.56 -11.21
N ALA A 238 -8.38 2.29 -11.22
CA ALA A 238 -7.05 1.90 -10.75
C ALA A 238 -5.95 2.60 -11.56
N LEU A 239 -6.06 2.60 -12.89
CA LEU A 239 -5.11 3.27 -13.78
C LEU A 239 -5.12 4.80 -13.57
N ILE A 240 -6.30 5.41 -13.44
CA ILE A 240 -6.39 6.86 -13.20
C ILE A 240 -5.77 7.23 -11.85
N LEU A 241 -6.06 6.47 -10.79
CA LEU A 241 -5.47 6.72 -9.47
C LEU A 241 -3.96 6.47 -9.46
N PHE A 242 -3.49 5.44 -10.17
CA PHE A 242 -2.07 5.18 -10.36
C PHE A 242 -1.38 6.36 -11.07
N LEU A 243 -1.93 6.83 -12.19
CA LEU A 243 -1.39 7.99 -12.92
C LEU A 243 -1.38 9.25 -12.04
N ILE A 244 -2.47 9.54 -11.31
CA ILE A 244 -2.51 10.68 -10.39
C ILE A 244 -1.42 10.54 -9.31
N SER A 245 -1.26 9.37 -8.71
CA SER A 245 -0.21 9.12 -7.72
C SER A 245 1.20 9.24 -8.28
N PHE A 246 1.42 8.74 -9.49
CA PHE A 246 2.68 8.81 -10.18
C PHE A 246 3.06 10.27 -10.47
N LEU A 247 2.18 11.05 -11.10
CA LEU A 247 2.40 12.48 -11.37
C LEU A 247 2.55 13.28 -10.07
N ALA A 248 1.73 12.99 -9.06
CA ALA A 248 1.84 13.61 -7.73
C ALA A 248 3.21 13.34 -7.09
N GLY A 249 3.75 12.13 -7.24
CA GLY A 249 5.10 11.77 -6.81
C GLY A 249 6.19 12.62 -7.48
N PHE A 250 6.13 12.79 -8.81
CA PHE A 250 7.05 13.69 -9.53
C PHE A 250 6.94 15.13 -9.08
N ILE A 251 5.72 15.63 -8.85
CA ILE A 251 5.51 16.99 -8.35
C ILE A 251 6.14 17.14 -6.96
N ALA A 252 5.95 16.17 -6.06
CA ALA A 252 6.57 16.20 -4.74
C ALA A 252 8.10 16.16 -4.82
N LEU A 253 8.67 15.33 -5.69
CA LEU A 253 10.11 15.29 -5.94
C LEU A 253 10.64 16.60 -6.52
N ALA A 254 9.93 17.21 -7.46
CA ALA A 254 10.29 18.50 -8.02
C ALA A 254 10.24 19.60 -6.96
N ILE A 255 9.24 19.60 -6.07
CA ILE A 255 9.17 20.53 -4.93
C ILE A 255 10.35 20.32 -3.99
N LEU A 256 10.69 19.07 -3.65
CA LEU A 256 11.86 18.76 -2.83
C LEU A 256 13.15 19.26 -3.48
N PHE A 257 13.31 19.03 -4.78
CA PHE A 257 14.51 19.42 -5.52
C PHE A 257 14.64 20.92 -5.76
N ILE A 258 13.54 21.63 -6.02
CA ILE A 258 13.56 23.07 -6.30
C ILE A 258 13.62 23.89 -5.00
N LEU A 259 12.87 23.48 -3.98
CA LEU A 259 12.73 24.27 -2.76
C LEU A 259 13.70 23.84 -1.67
N PHE A 260 13.79 22.55 -1.37
CA PHE A 260 14.53 22.06 -0.20
C PHE A 260 16.01 21.80 -0.51
N PHE A 261 16.29 21.17 -1.65
CA PHE A 261 17.66 20.77 -2.01
C PHE A 261 18.65 21.94 -2.11
N PRO A 262 18.35 23.10 -2.75
CA PRO A 262 19.32 24.18 -2.87
C PRO A 262 19.65 24.79 -1.52
N LEU A 263 18.64 24.97 -0.66
CA LEU A 263 18.83 25.47 0.69
C LEU A 263 19.65 24.50 1.54
N PHE A 264 19.38 23.19 1.40
CA PHE A 264 20.15 22.15 2.09
C PHE A 264 21.61 22.16 1.63
N TRP A 265 21.85 22.28 0.33
CA TRP A 265 23.19 22.37 -0.26
C TRP A 265 23.95 23.61 0.19
N VAL A 266 23.29 24.78 0.26
CA VAL A 266 23.86 26.01 0.83
C VAL A 266 24.26 25.77 2.29
N GLY A 267 23.40 25.13 3.09
CA GLY A 267 23.71 24.80 4.47
C GLY A 267 24.99 23.95 4.61
N LEU A 268 25.16 22.94 3.75
CA LEU A 268 26.38 22.12 3.73
C LEU A 268 27.60 22.90 3.24
N SER A 269 27.47 23.64 2.13
CA SER A 269 28.57 24.34 1.48
C SER A 269 29.20 25.42 2.36
N PHE A 270 28.38 26.11 3.15
CA PHE A 270 28.82 27.16 4.08
C PHE A 270 29.01 26.64 5.52
N SER A 271 28.98 25.31 5.75
CA SER A 271 29.10 24.68 7.08
C SER A 271 28.07 25.17 8.11
N ILE A 272 26.88 25.56 7.64
CA ILE A 272 25.73 25.99 8.47
C ILE A 272 24.88 24.76 8.80
N THR A 273 25.35 23.97 9.76
CA THR A 273 24.74 22.67 10.14
C THR A 273 23.29 22.79 10.60
N TRP A 274 22.97 23.82 11.39
CA TRP A 274 21.60 24.03 11.91
C TRP A 274 20.58 24.27 10.79
N LEU A 275 20.95 25.03 9.76
CA LEU A 275 20.12 25.28 8.58
C LEU A 275 19.84 23.96 7.85
N SER A 276 20.90 23.17 7.61
CA SER A 276 20.80 21.86 6.94
C SER A 276 19.86 20.91 7.66
N ILE A 277 19.95 20.85 9.00
CA ILE A 277 19.08 20.02 9.84
C ILE A 277 17.62 20.48 9.77
N ILE A 278 17.36 21.79 9.86
CA ILE A 278 16.00 22.34 9.77
C ILE A 278 15.37 22.00 8.41
N ILE A 279 16.10 22.17 7.32
CA ILE A 279 15.60 21.90 5.97
C ILE A 279 15.33 20.42 5.77
N LEU A 280 16.18 19.54 6.32
CA LEU A 280 15.97 18.10 6.31
C LEU A 280 14.70 17.72 7.07
N ILE A 281 14.48 18.28 8.27
CA ILE A 281 13.27 18.05 9.06
C ILE A 281 12.03 18.54 8.30
N LEU A 282 12.06 19.76 7.72
CA LEU A 282 10.94 20.29 6.95
C LEU A 282 10.66 19.45 5.69
N GLY A 283 11.70 18.95 5.01
CA GLY A 283 11.57 18.05 3.88
C GLY A 283 10.93 16.72 4.28
N LEU A 284 11.32 16.14 5.41
CA LEU A 284 10.69 14.94 5.97
C LEU A 284 9.22 15.19 6.33
N ILE A 285 8.90 16.30 7.00
CA ILE A 285 7.51 16.67 7.31
C ILE A 285 6.69 16.80 6.03
N PHE A 286 7.25 17.42 4.98
CA PHE A 286 6.60 17.54 3.68
C PHE A 286 6.31 16.16 3.06
N VAL A 287 7.31 15.26 3.00
CA VAL A 287 7.13 13.90 2.47
C VAL A 287 6.06 13.13 3.24
N ILE A 288 6.11 13.18 4.58
CA ILE A 288 5.15 12.50 5.45
C ILE A 288 3.74 13.06 5.23
N ALA A 289 3.57 14.39 5.23
CA ALA A 289 2.29 15.04 5.02
C ALA A 289 1.72 14.77 3.62
N PHE A 290 2.58 14.82 2.59
CA PHE A 290 2.18 14.55 1.21
C PHE A 290 1.77 13.09 1.00
N GLY A 291 2.57 12.13 1.50
CA GLY A 291 2.26 10.71 1.45
C GLY A 291 0.95 10.39 2.18
N SER A 292 0.78 10.94 3.39
CA SER A 292 -0.43 10.87 4.20
C SER A 292 -1.68 11.41 3.48
N MET A 293 -1.55 12.54 2.78
CA MET A 293 -2.63 13.10 1.98
C MET A 293 -2.96 12.19 0.79
N MET A 294 -1.95 11.64 0.11
CA MET A 294 -2.15 10.78 -1.05
C MET A 294 -2.83 9.45 -0.70
N THR A 295 -2.44 8.83 0.41
CA THR A 295 -3.10 7.61 0.90
C THR A 295 -4.55 7.88 1.31
N SER A 296 -4.80 8.99 2.00
CA SER A 296 -6.17 9.44 2.33
C SER A 296 -7.01 9.61 1.07
N PHE A 297 -6.45 10.20 0.02
CA PHE A 297 -7.12 10.38 -1.27
C PHE A 297 -7.43 9.07 -1.97
N GLN A 298 -6.47 8.15 -2.04
CA GLN A 298 -6.70 6.83 -2.64
C GLN A 298 -7.80 6.05 -1.90
N ILE A 299 -7.72 5.97 -0.57
CA ILE A 299 -8.72 5.24 0.24
C ILE A 299 -10.11 5.88 0.07
N THR A 300 -10.18 7.22 0.07
CA THR A 300 -11.43 7.96 -0.15
C THR A 300 -12.01 7.69 -1.55
N ALA A 301 -11.17 7.68 -2.58
CA ALA A 301 -11.59 7.42 -3.96
C ALA A 301 -12.13 5.99 -4.12
N TRP A 302 -11.44 4.99 -3.58
CA TRP A 302 -11.90 3.59 -3.58
C TRP A 302 -13.21 3.39 -2.82
N THR A 303 -13.33 4.03 -1.65
CA THR A 303 -14.56 3.97 -0.84
C THR A 303 -15.74 4.61 -1.58
N ASN A 304 -15.54 5.78 -2.20
CA ASN A 304 -16.57 6.44 -2.99
C ASN A 304 -16.98 5.62 -4.22
N LEU A 305 -16.00 5.01 -4.90
CA LEU A 305 -16.27 4.13 -6.03
C LEU A 305 -17.10 2.91 -5.59
N TYR A 306 -16.74 2.26 -4.48
CA TYR A 306 -17.52 1.17 -3.90
C TYR A 306 -18.97 1.59 -3.64
N LEU A 307 -19.18 2.74 -2.99
CA LEU A 307 -20.51 3.27 -2.68
C LEU A 307 -21.34 3.55 -3.96
N GLN A 308 -20.69 3.95 -5.05
CA GLN A 308 -21.36 4.24 -6.32
C GLN A 308 -21.66 2.99 -7.13
N LEU A 309 -20.75 2.02 -7.17
CA LEU A 309 -20.96 0.72 -7.81
C LEU A 309 -22.10 -0.05 -7.14
N LYS A 310 -22.16 -0.04 -5.81
CA LYS A 310 -23.26 -0.68 -5.06
C LYS A 310 -24.62 -0.04 -5.37
N LYS A 311 -24.66 1.25 -5.70
CA LYS A 311 -25.87 1.97 -6.12
C LYS A 311 -26.18 1.82 -7.62
N ASN A 312 -25.41 1.02 -8.38
CA ASN A 312 -25.48 0.89 -9.85
C ASN A 312 -25.45 2.26 -10.59
N LYS A 313 -24.73 3.27 -10.07
CA LYS A 313 -24.75 4.64 -10.62
C LYS A 313 -23.66 4.95 -11.66
N LEU A 314 -22.80 3.99 -11.98
CA LEU A 314 -21.65 4.14 -12.87
C LEU A 314 -21.72 3.15 -14.04
N LEU A 315 -21.27 3.62 -15.21
CA LEU A 315 -21.07 2.85 -16.45
C LEU A 315 -19.64 3.13 -16.93
N ALA A 316 -18.94 2.12 -17.43
CA ALA A 316 -17.54 2.26 -17.87
C ALA A 316 -17.42 3.26 -19.03
N LYS A 317 -16.29 3.99 -19.14
CA LYS A 317 -16.13 4.93 -20.25
C LYS A 317 -16.01 4.19 -21.58
N LEU A 318 -15.28 3.08 -21.61
CA LEU A 318 -15.20 2.20 -22.78
C LEU A 318 -16.57 1.60 -23.14
N GLU A 319 -17.35 1.13 -22.16
CA GLU A 319 -18.70 0.60 -22.42
C GLU A 319 -19.65 1.67 -22.99
N ARG A 320 -19.50 2.95 -22.61
CA ARG A 320 -20.26 4.06 -23.21
C ARG A 320 -19.91 4.28 -24.67
N ILE A 321 -18.64 4.19 -25.02
CA ILE A 321 -18.17 4.37 -26.41
C ILE A 321 -18.70 3.23 -27.29
N PHE A 322 -18.68 1.99 -26.78
CA PHE A 322 -19.19 0.82 -27.52
C PHE A 322 -20.73 0.70 -27.55
N LYS A 323 -21.48 1.44 -26.71
CA LYS A 323 -22.95 1.54 -26.78
C LYS A 323 -23.46 2.70 -27.63
N GLN A 324 -22.60 3.65 -27.98
CA GLN A 324 -22.95 4.80 -28.81
C GLN A 324 -22.61 4.62 -30.29
N ASN A 325 -21.91 3.55 -30.63
CA ASN A 325 -21.77 3.02 -31.99
C ASN A 325 -22.66 1.78 -32.14
#